data_AF-A0A7D5LAR2-F1
#
_entry.id   AF-A0A7D5LAR2-F1
#
_cell.length_a   1.000
_cell.length_b   1.000
_cell.length_c   1.000
_cell.angle_alpha   90.00
_cell.angle_beta   90.00
_cell.angle_gamma   90.00
#
_symmetry.space_group_name_H-M   'P 1'
#
loop_
_entity.id
_entity.type
_entity.pdbx_description
1 polymer ?
#
loop_
_entity_poly.entity_id
_entity_poly.type
_entity_poly.pdbx_seq_one_letter_code
_entity_poly.pdbx_strand_id
1 'polypeptide(L)'
;MTVTVTISGEGIEFEREITENTAVQLMQLTINNGAAGNGTSEEALTDTAATEPTDADDEHTAPTDASDDTDADQQEPEALPSNFFRRLSTKQEAMIKVLLDADGQLTSSELRQQMEEDHGVETGGGRALAGIIAGLTRKYGNDFELIDVQWGDDQGLYQLNPDYPQYIEEIEDYFGEQQED
;
A
#
# COMPACT_ATOMS: atom_id res chain seq x y z
N MET A 1 -4.32 -10.06 -21.67
CA MET A 1 -4.07 -11.50 -21.50
C MET A 1 -4.45 -11.85 -20.07
N THR A 2 -5.16 -12.95 -19.85
CA THR A 2 -5.49 -13.45 -18.51
C THR A 2 -4.60 -14.65 -18.19
N VAL A 3 -4.26 -14.80 -16.92
CA VAL A 3 -3.41 -15.87 -16.42
C VAL A 3 -4.15 -16.53 -15.26
N THR A 4 -4.18 -17.85 -15.25
CA THR A 4 -4.73 -18.62 -14.14
C THR A 4 -3.66 -18.76 -13.07
N VAL A 5 -3.96 -18.33 -11.85
CA VAL A 5 -3.06 -18.48 -10.70
C VAL A 5 -3.70 -19.44 -9.70
N THR A 6 -2.90 -20.42 -9.29
CA THR A 6 -3.23 -21.40 -8.25
C THR A 6 -2.43 -21.06 -7.00
N ILE A 7 -3.12 -20.84 -5.88
CA ILE A 7 -2.51 -20.60 -4.58
C ILE A 7 -2.87 -21.78 -3.68
N SER A 8 -1.85 -22.45 -3.16
CA SER A 8 -1.97 -23.61 -2.30
C SER A 8 -1.20 -23.38 -1.00
N GLY A 9 -1.86 -23.59 0.14
CA GLY A 9 -1.32 -23.52 1.49
C GLY A 9 -1.95 -24.57 2.40
N GLU A 10 -1.54 -24.64 3.67
CA GLU A 10 -2.05 -25.64 4.61
C GLU A 10 -3.58 -25.50 4.77
N GLY A 11 -4.33 -26.42 4.17
CA GLY A 11 -5.79 -26.47 4.23
C GLY A 11 -6.56 -25.61 3.21
N ILE A 12 -5.89 -24.85 2.34
CA ILE A 12 -6.54 -23.94 1.38
C ILE A 12 -5.93 -24.12 -0.01
N GLU A 13 -6.76 -24.42 -1.00
CA GLU A 13 -6.42 -24.39 -2.41
C GLU A 13 -7.48 -23.59 -3.16
N PHE A 14 -7.05 -22.57 -3.91
CA PHE A 14 -7.95 -21.85 -4.80
C PHE A 14 -7.28 -21.50 -6.12
N GLU A 15 -8.09 -21.57 -7.18
CA GLU A 15 -7.71 -21.20 -8.54
C GLU A 15 -8.49 -19.95 -8.95
N ARG A 16 -7.80 -18.97 -9.53
CA ARG A 16 -8.44 -17.75 -10.03
C ARG A 16 -7.81 -17.26 -11.31
N GLU A 17 -8.66 -16.93 -12.28
CA GLU A 17 -8.26 -16.15 -13.46
C GLU A 17 -8.05 -14.69 -13.07
N ILE A 18 -6.84 -14.20 -13.29
CA ILE A 18 -6.46 -12.81 -13.02
C ILE A 18 -5.82 -12.19 -14.27
N THR A 19 -5.65 -10.87 -14.24
CA THR A 19 -4.90 -10.19 -15.29
C THR A 19 -3.40 -10.38 -15.08
N GLU A 20 -2.63 -10.36 -16.16
CA GLU A 20 -1.17 -10.52 -16.13
C GLU A 20 -0.49 -9.50 -15.18
N ASN A 21 -0.98 -8.26 -15.13
CA ASN A 21 -0.47 -7.23 -14.22
C ASN A 21 -0.67 -7.61 -12.74
N THR A 22 -1.83 -8.19 -12.39
CA THR A 22 -2.10 -8.70 -11.04
C THR A 22 -1.21 -9.91 -10.69
N ALA A 23 -0.92 -10.77 -11.67
CA ALA A 23 -0.03 -11.92 -11.46
C ALA A 23 1.40 -11.49 -11.11
N VAL A 24 1.90 -10.43 -11.76
CA VAL A 24 3.22 -9.86 -11.46
C VAL A 24 3.28 -9.26 -10.06
N GLN A 25 2.23 -8.56 -9.62
CA GLN A 25 2.15 -8.00 -8.26
C GLN A 25 2.20 -9.10 -7.19
N LEU A 26 1.50 -10.22 -7.41
CA LEU A 26 1.50 -11.35 -6.47
C LEU A 26 2.89 -12.03 -6.38
N MET A 27 3.61 -12.17 -7.49
CA MET A 27 4.98 -12.68 -7.48
C MET A 27 5.92 -11.75 -6.71
N GLN A 28 5.81 -10.43 -6.89
CA GLN A 28 6.64 -9.45 -6.18
C GLN A 28 6.37 -9.46 -4.66
N LEU A 29 5.10 -9.58 -4.25
CA LEU A 29 4.73 -9.70 -2.84
C LEU A 29 5.37 -10.95 -2.18
N THR A 30 5.45 -12.06 -2.91
CA THR A 30 6.03 -13.32 -2.39
C THR A 30 7.55 -13.23 -2.24
N ILE A 31 8.22 -12.49 -3.14
CA ILE A 31 9.67 -12.27 -3.08
C ILE A 31 10.04 -11.32 -1.93
N ASN A 32 9.23 -10.29 -1.69
CA ASN A 32 9.52 -9.27 -0.67
C ASN A 32 9.18 -9.73 0.76
N ASN A 33 8.25 -10.69 0.93
CA ASN A 33 7.84 -11.19 2.26
C ASN A 33 8.66 -12.40 2.77
N GLY A 34 9.82 -12.67 2.16
CA GLY A 34 10.66 -13.85 2.43
C GLY A 34 11.64 -13.74 3.60
N ALA A 35 11.49 -12.79 4.53
CA ALA A 35 12.49 -12.52 5.57
C ALA A 35 11.94 -12.51 7.00
N ALA A 36 11.27 -13.59 7.41
CA ALA A 36 11.10 -13.90 8.84
C ALA A 36 11.03 -15.42 9.06
N GLY A 37 12.14 -16.04 9.49
CA GLY A 37 12.10 -17.37 10.13
C GLY A 37 13.21 -18.38 9.80
N ASN A 38 14.37 -18.20 10.46
CA ASN A 38 15.19 -19.23 11.12
C ASN A 38 15.85 -20.39 10.32
N GLY A 39 17.14 -20.19 9.99
CA GLY A 39 18.28 -21.02 10.45
C GLY A 39 18.45 -22.46 9.97
N THR A 40 19.51 -22.73 9.17
CA THR A 40 20.59 -23.69 9.50
C THR A 40 21.76 -23.60 8.53
N SER A 41 22.95 -23.72 9.11
CA SER A 41 24.32 -23.66 8.56
C SER A 41 24.62 -24.70 7.48
N GLU A 42 25.52 -24.40 6.52
CA GLU A 42 26.80 -25.11 6.33
C GLU A 42 27.57 -24.64 5.07
N GLU A 43 28.86 -24.37 5.30
CA GLU A 43 30.04 -24.61 4.45
C GLU A 43 30.15 -23.88 3.10
N ALA A 44 30.93 -22.80 3.03
CA ALA A 44 32.39 -22.82 2.81
C ALA A 44 32.77 -23.36 1.43
N LEU A 45 33.33 -22.49 0.58
CA LEU A 45 34.45 -22.78 -0.32
C LEU A 45 34.95 -21.45 -0.89
N THR A 46 36.00 -20.93 -0.24
CA THR A 46 36.92 -19.96 -0.81
C THR A 46 37.71 -20.64 -1.93
N ASP A 47 37.68 -20.11 -3.15
CA ASP A 47 38.75 -20.38 -4.12
C ASP A 47 39.26 -19.06 -4.67
N THR A 48 40.48 -18.74 -4.23
CA THR A 48 41.29 -17.61 -4.65
C THR A 48 42.18 -18.12 -5.77
N ALA A 49 41.98 -17.66 -7.00
CA ALA A 49 42.96 -17.85 -8.06
C ALA A 49 43.05 -16.58 -8.90
N ALA A 50 44.21 -15.94 -8.75
CA ALA A 50 44.70 -14.77 -9.47
C ALA A 50 44.62 -14.91 -10.99
N THR A 51 44.41 -13.79 -11.69
CA THR A 51 45.19 -13.39 -12.89
C THR A 51 44.95 -11.91 -13.15
N GLU A 52 45.88 -11.04 -12.73
CA GLU A 52 46.27 -9.87 -13.54
C GLU A 52 47.32 -10.38 -14.55
N PRO A 53 47.43 -9.85 -15.79
CA PRO A 53 47.87 -8.45 -16.00
C PRO A 53 47.39 -7.73 -17.30
N THR A 54 47.52 -6.39 -17.30
CA THR A 54 48.01 -5.47 -18.38
C THR A 54 47.39 -5.57 -19.80
N ASP A 55 47.14 -4.52 -20.58
CA ASP A 55 47.73 -3.19 -20.74
C ASP A 55 46.82 -2.38 -21.71
N ALA A 56 46.83 -1.05 -21.53
CA ALA A 56 46.75 0.05 -22.51
C ALA A 56 45.66 0.21 -23.61
N ASP A 57 45.38 1.51 -23.84
CA ASP A 57 44.76 2.20 -24.98
C ASP A 57 43.22 2.12 -25.15
N ASP A 58 42.52 3.22 -24.87
CA ASP A 58 42.14 4.21 -25.91
C ASP A 58 41.21 5.28 -25.30
N GLU A 59 41.55 6.55 -25.51
CA GLU A 59 40.73 7.70 -25.13
C GLU A 59 39.48 7.82 -26.02
N HIS A 60 38.28 7.83 -25.44
CA HIS A 60 37.13 8.51 -26.05
C HIS A 60 36.19 9.12 -24.99
N THR A 61 36.38 10.43 -24.80
CA THR A 61 35.39 11.48 -24.55
C THR A 61 33.95 11.08 -24.17
N ALA A 62 33.58 11.44 -22.93
CA ALA A 62 32.30 11.94 -22.41
C ALA A 62 30.98 11.21 -22.83
N PRO A 63 30.17 10.85 -21.83
CA PRO A 63 29.31 11.86 -21.22
C PRO A 63 29.43 11.88 -19.69
N THR A 64 29.81 13.02 -19.12
CA THR A 64 29.35 13.37 -17.77
C THR A 64 27.90 13.82 -17.91
N ASP A 65 27.01 12.84 -18.10
CA ASP A 65 25.65 12.96 -17.63
C ASP A 65 25.80 13.03 -16.12
N ALA A 66 25.61 14.21 -15.56
CA ALA A 66 25.54 14.36 -14.12
C ALA A 66 24.39 13.46 -13.71
N SER A 67 24.75 12.28 -13.20
CA SER A 67 23.90 11.50 -12.32
C SER A 67 23.44 12.48 -11.26
N ASP A 68 22.24 12.99 -11.49
CA ASP A 68 21.37 13.47 -10.45
C ASP A 68 21.15 12.22 -9.59
N ASP A 69 22.13 11.96 -8.71
CA ASP A 69 21.93 11.29 -7.43
C ASP A 69 20.91 12.17 -6.68
N THR A 70 19.67 12.16 -7.17
CA THR A 70 18.53 12.26 -6.29
C THR A 70 18.65 11.00 -5.43
N ASP A 71 19.42 11.15 -4.35
CA ASP A 71 19.12 10.55 -3.07
C ASP A 71 17.65 10.89 -2.84
N ALA A 72 16.78 10.03 -3.37
CA ALA A 72 15.37 10.05 -3.07
C ALA A 72 15.30 9.56 -1.63
N ASP A 73 15.69 10.46 -0.71
CA ASP A 73 15.03 10.56 0.58
C ASP A 73 13.56 10.38 0.24
N GLN A 74 13.04 9.21 0.58
CA GLN A 74 11.62 8.90 0.52
C GLN A 74 10.98 9.81 1.57
N GLN A 75 10.87 11.09 1.25
CA GLN A 75 10.23 12.08 2.08
C GLN A 75 8.78 11.65 2.13
N GLU A 76 8.43 11.08 3.28
CA GLU A 76 7.04 10.82 3.62
C GLU A 76 6.27 12.12 3.36
N PRO A 77 5.19 12.06 2.57
CA PRO A 77 4.46 13.25 2.20
C PRO A 77 4.00 14.01 3.46
N GLU A 78 4.49 15.23 3.59
CA GLU A 78 4.28 16.08 4.78
C GLU A 78 2.84 16.62 4.90
N ALA A 79 2.01 16.49 3.86
CA ALA A 79 0.64 17.00 3.85
C ALA A 79 -0.25 16.28 2.83
N LEU A 80 -1.57 16.32 3.06
CA LEU A 80 -2.56 15.80 2.12
C LEU A 80 -2.48 16.55 0.78
N PRO A 81 -2.78 15.87 -0.35
CA PRO A 81 -2.90 16.55 -1.62
C PRO A 81 -3.91 17.71 -1.54
N SER A 82 -3.54 18.90 -2.01
CA SER A 82 -4.40 20.11 -1.92
C SER A 82 -5.80 19.98 -2.55
N ASN A 83 -6.03 18.98 -3.39
CA ASN A 83 -7.32 18.66 -4.01
C ASN A 83 -8.04 17.47 -3.35
N PHE A 84 -7.53 16.97 -2.23
CA PHE A 84 -7.95 15.73 -1.57
C PHE A 84 -9.46 15.74 -1.27
N PHE A 85 -9.90 16.66 -0.40
CA PHE A 85 -11.29 16.77 0.03
C PHE A 85 -12.26 17.03 -1.14
N ARG A 86 -11.87 17.88 -2.09
CA ARG A 86 -12.68 18.23 -3.27
C ARG A 86 -12.92 17.05 -4.21
N ARG A 87 -12.06 16.03 -4.17
CA ARG A 87 -12.12 14.88 -5.07
C ARG A 87 -12.68 13.64 -4.39
N LEU A 88 -13.02 13.67 -3.10
CA LEU A 88 -13.65 12.54 -2.42
C LEU A 88 -15.00 12.23 -3.05
N SER A 89 -15.29 10.94 -3.24
CA SER A 89 -16.68 10.52 -3.48
C SER A 89 -17.41 10.47 -2.14
N THR A 90 -18.74 10.52 -2.17
CA THR A 90 -19.57 10.37 -0.95
C THR A 90 -19.21 9.13 -0.13
N LYS A 91 -18.87 8.01 -0.79
CA LYS A 91 -18.45 6.78 -0.10
C LYS A 91 -17.08 6.88 0.56
N GLN A 92 -16.15 7.61 -0.05
CA GLN A 92 -14.82 7.82 0.51
C GLN A 92 -14.89 8.77 1.69
N GLU A 93 -15.63 9.87 1.54
CA GLU A 93 -15.84 10.83 2.63
C GLU A 93 -16.52 10.18 3.84
N ALA A 94 -17.61 9.42 3.63
CA ALA A 94 -18.27 8.70 4.71
C ALA A 94 -17.36 7.68 5.41
N MET A 95 -16.54 6.95 4.65
CA MET A 95 -15.57 6.01 5.23
C MET A 95 -14.54 6.75 6.09
N ILE A 96 -14.00 7.88 5.61
CA ILE A 96 -13.00 8.65 6.34
C ILE A 96 -13.59 9.24 7.63
N LYS A 97 -14.80 9.79 7.57
CA LYS A 97 -15.49 10.33 8.76
C LYS A 97 -15.73 9.26 9.82
N VAL A 98 -16.25 8.11 9.42
CA VAL A 98 -16.45 6.98 10.34
C VAL A 98 -15.14 6.52 10.97
N LEU A 99 -14.06 6.41 10.19
CA LEU A 99 -12.74 6.02 10.72
C LEU A 99 -12.11 7.10 11.60
N LEU A 100 -12.44 8.37 11.37
CA LEU A 100 -12.00 9.48 12.21
C LEU A 100 -12.71 9.50 13.57
N ASP A 101 -14.03 9.27 13.56
CA ASP A 101 -14.85 9.26 14.78
C ASP A 101 -14.65 7.98 15.61
N ALA A 102 -14.01 6.95 15.04
CA ALA A 102 -13.79 5.68 15.71
C ALA A 102 -12.65 5.76 16.74
N ASP A 103 -12.92 5.27 17.95
CA ASP A 103 -11.92 5.10 19.02
C ASP A 103 -11.11 3.80 18.80
N GLY A 104 -10.43 3.71 17.64
CA GLY A 104 -9.58 2.58 17.23
C GLY A 104 -10.04 1.85 15.96
N GLN A 105 -9.58 0.61 15.81
CA GLN A 105 -9.83 -0.19 14.62
C GLN A 105 -11.28 -0.69 14.54
N LEU A 106 -11.86 -0.62 13.34
CA LEU A 106 -13.18 -1.17 13.05
C LEU A 106 -13.09 -2.40 12.15
N THR A 107 -13.92 -3.40 12.40
CA THR A 107 -14.08 -4.52 11.46
C THR A 107 -14.75 -4.08 10.15
N SER A 108 -14.62 -4.88 9.09
CA SER A 108 -15.37 -4.69 7.84
C SER A 108 -16.89 -4.59 8.04
N SER A 109 -17.44 -5.16 9.11
CA SER A 109 -18.89 -5.14 9.37
C SER A 109 -19.30 -3.87 10.10
N GLU A 110 -18.56 -3.48 11.14
CA GLU A 110 -18.80 -2.25 11.89
C GLU A 110 -18.65 -1.01 11.00
N LEU A 111 -17.57 -0.94 10.21
CA LEU A 111 -17.35 0.20 9.30
C LEU A 111 -18.51 0.35 8.30
N ARG A 112 -19.00 -0.75 7.72
CA ARG A 112 -20.13 -0.70 6.78
C ARG A 112 -21.43 -0.28 7.46
N GLN A 113 -21.66 -0.80 8.67
CA GLN A 113 -22.83 -0.47 9.46
C GLN A 113 -22.85 1.02 9.81
N GLN A 114 -21.76 1.57 10.34
CA GLN A 114 -21.66 2.99 10.69
C GLN A 114 -21.75 3.89 9.45
N MET A 115 -21.14 3.52 8.33
CA MET A 115 -21.31 4.25 7.06
C MET A 115 -22.78 4.33 6.60
N GLU A 116 -23.57 3.27 6.84
CA GLU A 116 -25.00 3.25 6.52
C GLU A 116 -25.81 4.05 7.54
N GLU A 117 -25.57 3.86 8.83
CA GLU A 117 -26.32 4.48 9.93
C GLU A 117 -26.07 5.99 10.04
N ASP A 118 -24.81 6.43 9.99
CA ASP A 118 -24.44 7.83 10.27
C ASP A 118 -24.45 8.71 9.02
N HIS A 119 -24.22 8.10 7.85
CA HIS A 119 -24.09 8.83 6.58
C HIS A 119 -25.06 8.39 5.50
N GLY A 120 -25.92 7.40 5.75
CA GLY A 120 -26.87 6.89 4.74
C GLY A 120 -26.20 6.22 3.54
N VAL A 121 -24.95 5.77 3.70
CA VAL A 121 -24.15 5.20 2.61
C VAL A 121 -24.17 3.68 2.67
N GLU A 122 -25.05 3.08 1.88
CA GLU A 122 -25.00 1.63 1.66
C GLU A 122 -23.74 1.24 0.90
N THR A 123 -22.95 0.40 1.57
CA THR A 123 -21.82 -0.30 0.97
C THR A 123 -22.28 -1.71 0.60
N GLY A 124 -21.90 -2.18 -0.60
CA GLY A 124 -22.27 -3.52 -1.05
C GLY A 124 -21.65 -4.64 -0.18
N GLY A 125 -21.70 -5.88 -0.67
CA GLY A 125 -21.09 -7.02 0.02
C GLY A 125 -19.58 -6.89 0.28
N GLY A 126 -18.96 -7.88 0.93
CA GLY A 126 -17.65 -7.77 1.59
C GLY A 126 -16.45 -7.21 0.80
N ARG A 127 -16.53 -7.09 -0.54
CA ARG A 127 -15.49 -6.43 -1.37
C ARG A 127 -15.68 -4.92 -1.54
N ALA A 128 -16.77 -4.34 -1.04
CA ALA A 128 -17.11 -2.94 -1.28
C ALA A 128 -16.08 -1.97 -0.68
N LEU A 129 -15.61 -2.24 0.54
CA LEU A 129 -14.62 -1.39 1.22
C LEU A 129 -13.29 -1.35 0.47
N ALA A 130 -12.79 -2.50 0.03
CA ALA A 130 -11.58 -2.58 -0.80
C ALA A 130 -11.72 -1.76 -2.10
N GLY A 131 -12.92 -1.70 -2.69
CA GLY A 131 -13.19 -0.86 -3.86
C GLY A 131 -13.13 0.63 -3.56
N ILE A 132 -13.53 1.07 -2.36
CA ILE A 132 -13.44 2.46 -1.92
C ILE A 132 -11.96 2.86 -1.75
N ILE A 133 -11.18 2.02 -1.08
CA ILE A 133 -9.74 2.19 -0.86
C ILE A 133 -8.97 2.20 -2.20
N ALA A 134 -9.22 1.22 -3.07
CA ALA A 134 -8.63 1.19 -4.41
C ALA A 134 -8.96 2.45 -5.22
N GLY A 135 -10.13 3.06 -4.97
CA GLY A 135 -10.51 4.35 -5.53
C GLY A 135 -9.65 5.52 -5.04
N LEU A 136 -9.15 5.48 -3.80
CA LEU A 136 -8.19 6.46 -3.26
C LEU A 136 -6.81 6.24 -3.89
N THR A 137 -6.31 5.00 -3.88
CA THR A 137 -5.04 4.63 -4.49
C THR A 137 -4.98 5.03 -5.97
N ARG A 138 -6.05 4.81 -6.73
CA ARG A 138 -6.13 5.24 -8.13
C ARG A 138 -6.05 6.77 -8.31
N LYS A 139 -6.55 7.56 -7.35
CA LYS A 139 -6.59 9.03 -7.44
C LYS A 139 -5.26 9.68 -7.06
N TYR A 140 -4.56 9.10 -6.09
CA TYR A 140 -3.43 9.73 -5.41
C TYR A 140 -2.11 8.98 -5.55
N GLY A 141 -2.13 7.75 -6.07
CA GLY A 141 -0.95 6.92 -6.25
C GLY A 141 -0.89 5.73 -5.29
N ASN A 142 0.05 4.82 -5.54
CA ASN A 142 0.25 3.64 -4.69
C ASN A 142 0.90 4.00 -3.36
N ASP A 143 1.69 5.08 -3.32
CA ASP A 143 2.38 5.57 -2.13
C ASP A 143 1.46 6.41 -1.23
N PHE A 144 0.18 6.56 -1.61
CA PHE A 144 -0.81 7.26 -0.81
C PHE A 144 -1.56 6.28 0.10
N GLU A 145 -1.12 6.21 1.37
CA GLU A 145 -1.60 5.25 2.36
C GLU A 145 -2.38 5.92 3.49
N LEU A 146 -3.60 6.38 3.21
CA LEU A 146 -4.45 7.02 4.23
C LEU A 146 -5.13 6.02 5.18
N ILE A 147 -5.44 4.81 4.71
CA ILE A 147 -6.21 3.81 5.46
C ILE A 147 -5.33 2.59 5.64
N ASP A 148 -5.04 2.26 6.90
CA ASP A 148 -4.39 1.01 7.25
C ASP A 148 -5.43 -0.12 7.33
N VAL A 149 -5.10 -1.27 6.76
CA VAL A 149 -5.97 -2.45 6.76
C VAL A 149 -5.18 -3.66 7.23
N GLN A 150 -5.49 -4.11 8.45
CA GLN A 150 -4.89 -5.30 9.03
C GLN A 150 -5.81 -6.50 8.78
N TRP A 151 -5.29 -7.51 8.10
CA TRP A 151 -6.03 -8.74 7.80
C TRP A 151 -5.87 -9.73 8.95
N GLY A 152 -6.95 -10.00 9.67
CA GLY A 152 -7.04 -11.08 10.66
C GLY A 152 -7.61 -12.37 10.08
N ASP A 153 -7.97 -13.31 10.96
CA ASP A 153 -8.39 -14.67 10.59
C ASP A 153 -9.63 -14.73 9.67
N ASP A 154 -10.49 -13.70 9.63
CA ASP A 154 -11.68 -13.68 8.76
C ASP A 154 -12.19 -12.28 8.34
N GLN A 155 -11.62 -11.20 8.88
CA GLN A 155 -12.08 -9.83 8.63
C GLN A 155 -10.91 -8.86 8.55
N GLY A 156 -11.09 -7.79 7.77
CA GLY A 156 -10.18 -6.65 7.79
C GLY A 156 -10.51 -5.77 8.99
N LEU A 157 -9.48 -5.29 9.67
CA LEU A 157 -9.51 -4.23 10.67
C LEU A 157 -9.03 -2.94 9.99
N TYR A 158 -9.85 -1.91 10.04
CA TYR A 158 -9.65 -0.65 9.33
C TYR A 158 -9.45 0.48 10.34
N GLN A 159 -8.48 1.33 10.07
CA GLN A 159 -8.24 2.57 10.79
C GLN A 159 -7.64 3.61 9.83
N LEU A 160 -7.68 4.89 10.20
CA LEU A 160 -6.79 5.86 9.56
C LEU A 160 -5.35 5.47 9.87
N ASN A 161 -4.47 5.61 8.88
CA ASN A 161 -3.09 5.15 9.01
C ASN A 161 -2.36 5.98 10.08
N PRO A 162 -1.98 5.39 11.23
CA PRO A 162 -1.33 6.11 12.32
C PRO A 162 0.09 6.57 11.98
N ASP A 163 0.70 6.01 10.92
CA ASP A 163 2.04 6.41 10.48
C ASP A 163 2.05 7.78 9.78
N TYR A 164 0.88 8.32 9.42
CA TYR A 164 0.71 9.64 8.83
C TYR A 164 -0.16 10.56 9.72
N PRO A 165 0.28 10.92 10.94
CA PRO A 165 -0.49 11.75 11.86
C PRO A 165 -0.86 13.13 11.26
N GLN A 166 0.00 13.70 10.42
CA GLN A 166 -0.28 14.95 9.70
C GLN A 166 -1.55 14.87 8.84
N TYR A 167 -1.83 13.71 8.22
CA TYR A 167 -3.04 13.53 7.43
C TYR A 167 -4.28 13.50 8.33
N ILE A 168 -4.15 12.88 9.50
CA ILE A 168 -5.23 12.79 10.48
C ILE A 168 -5.55 14.18 11.00
N GLU A 169 -4.55 14.96 11.40
CA GLU A 169 -4.72 16.35 11.85
C GLU A 169 -5.40 17.24 10.78
N GLU A 170 -4.99 17.15 9.52
CA GLU A 170 -5.63 17.89 8.43
C GLU A 170 -7.09 17.45 8.18
N ILE A 171 -7.40 16.17 8.36
CA ILE A 171 -8.76 15.63 8.23
C ILE A 171 -9.63 16.10 9.40
N GLU A 172 -9.10 16.08 10.63
CA GLU A 172 -9.75 16.59 11.83
C GLU A 172 -10.07 18.07 11.71
N ASP A 173 -9.11 18.89 11.28
CA ASP A 173 -9.31 20.33 11.06
C ASP A 173 -10.43 20.55 10.04
N TYR A 174 -10.33 19.92 8.87
CA TYR A 174 -11.30 20.10 7.79
C TYR A 174 -12.74 19.68 8.14
N PHE A 175 -12.93 18.57 8.86
CA PHE A 175 -14.27 18.10 9.24
C PHE A 175 -14.76 18.66 10.57
N GLY A 176 -13.86 19.11 11.45
CA GLY A 176 -14.19 19.82 12.68
C GLY A 176 -14.76 21.21 12.39
N GLU A 177 -14.14 21.97 11.48
CA GLU A 177 -14.61 23.30 11.08
C GLU A 177 -16.02 23.28 10.46
N GLN A 178 -16.43 22.19 9.82
CA GLN A 178 -17.74 22.08 9.15
C GLN A 178 -18.90 21.75 10.08
N GLN A 179 -18.66 21.53 11.39
CA GLN A 179 -19.71 21.27 12.38
C GLN A 179 -20.18 22.54 13.11
N GLU A 180 -19.57 23.70 12.87
CA GLU A 180 -19.89 24.97 13.55
C GLU A 180 -20.87 25.91 12.80
N ASP A 181 -21.42 25.51 11.64
CA ASP A 181 -22.36 26.31 10.82
C ASP A 181 -23.84 25.87 10.90
#